data_AF-A0A970C297-F1
#
_entry.id   AF-A0A970C297-F1
#
_cell.length_a   1.000
_cell.length_b   1.000
_cell.length_c   1.000
_cell.angle_alpha   90.00
_cell.angle_beta   90.00
_cell.angle_gamma   90.00
#
_symmetry.space_group_name_H-M   'P 1'
#
loop_
_entity.id
_entity.type
_entity.pdbx_description
1 polymer ?
#
loop_
_entity_poly.entity_id
_entity_poly.type
_entity_poly.pdbx_seq_one_letter_code
_entity_poly.pdbx_strand_id
1 'polypeptide(L)'
;MILKPAPLRDGGSRQRWTTPQWTLVVVLAALAGGLVATWIQTPPPLAHAQTLAPKVTGPITAVAGPLSANTYGLYLIDNDLRSMAVYEYIPSAREGSRLVLRAARNVRYDLQLDAYNTEPDPAEIADLIRQSRPINP
;
A
#
# COMPACT_ATOMS: atom_id res chain seq x y z
N MET A 1 21.72 30.27 79.17
CA MET A 1 21.19 28.98 78.68
C MET A 1 20.94 29.14 77.20
N ILE A 2 21.80 28.53 76.36
CA ILE A 2 21.97 28.85 74.93
C ILE A 2 20.96 28.06 74.10
N LEU A 3 20.19 28.77 73.26
CA LEU A 3 19.28 28.21 72.26
C LEU A 3 20.09 27.51 71.16
N LYS A 4 19.87 26.21 70.96
CA LYS A 4 20.48 25.40 69.90
C LYS A 4 19.64 25.50 68.62
N PRO A 5 20.17 26.00 67.49
CA PRO A 5 19.43 26.01 66.23
C PRO A 5 19.44 24.64 65.53
N ALA A 6 18.38 24.41 64.76
CA ALA A 6 17.94 23.16 64.13
C ALA A 6 18.87 22.60 63.03
N PRO A 7 18.69 21.34 62.61
CA PRO A 7 18.99 20.94 61.24
C PRO A 7 17.71 20.88 60.38
N LEU A 8 17.88 21.44 59.18
CA LEU A 8 16.93 21.54 58.08
C LEU A 8 16.46 20.16 57.58
N ARG A 9 15.20 20.16 57.13
CA ARG A 9 14.51 19.09 56.42
C ARG A 9 15.16 18.85 55.06
N ASP A 10 15.89 17.75 54.92
CA ASP A 10 16.30 17.20 53.63
C ASP A 10 15.80 15.76 53.51
N GLY A 11 14.62 15.62 52.92
CA GLY A 11 13.96 14.33 52.64
C GLY A 11 13.52 14.23 51.18
N GLY A 12 14.31 14.79 50.26
CA GLY A 12 14.17 14.50 48.84
C GLY A 12 14.88 13.18 48.56
N SER A 13 14.12 12.09 48.41
CA SER A 13 14.65 10.84 47.88
C SER A 13 15.20 11.12 46.47
N ARG A 14 16.52 11.33 46.38
CA ARG A 14 17.25 11.27 45.12
C ARG A 14 17.00 9.86 44.59
N GLN A 15 16.04 9.74 43.68
CA GLN A 15 15.81 8.53 42.91
C GLN A 15 17.10 8.28 42.15
N ARG A 16 17.96 7.45 42.72
CA ARG A 16 19.26 7.11 42.18
C ARG A 16 18.96 6.17 41.03
N TRP A 17 18.79 6.74 39.84
CA TRP A 17 18.75 6.00 38.59
C TRP A 17 20.15 5.41 38.36
N THR A 18 20.46 4.34 39.08
CA THR A 18 21.60 3.45 38.80
C THR A 18 21.06 2.17 38.20
N THR A 19 20.24 2.32 37.17
CA THR A 19 20.26 1.34 36.09
C THR A 19 21.61 1.59 35.41
N PRO A 20 22.57 0.65 35.42
CA PRO A 20 23.83 0.86 34.72
C PRO A 20 23.48 1.17 33.27
N GLN A 21 23.80 2.36 32.77
CA GLN A 21 23.37 2.82 31.44
C GLN A 21 23.71 1.80 30.33
N TRP A 22 24.74 0.99 30.56
CA TRP A 22 25.10 -0.18 29.78
C TRP A 22 24.01 -1.24 29.61
N THR A 23 23.19 -1.53 30.63
CA THR A 23 22.08 -2.50 30.46
C THR A 23 21.03 -1.98 29.50
N LEU A 24 20.76 -0.66 29.50
CA LEU A 24 19.84 -0.06 28.53
C LEU A 24 20.41 -0.15 27.11
N VAL A 25 21.70 0.15 26.94
CA VAL A 25 22.37 0.07 25.64
C VAL A 25 22.35 -1.37 25.10
N VAL A 26 22.63 -2.37 25.94
CA VAL A 26 22.62 -3.79 25.53
C VAL A 26 21.21 -4.24 25.15
N VAL A 27 20.19 -3.86 25.93
CA VAL A 27 18.79 -4.20 25.61
C VAL A 27 18.34 -3.55 24.30
N LEU A 28 18.66 -2.27 24.09
CA LEU A 28 18.32 -1.57 22.85
C LEU A 28 19.06 -2.14 21.64
N ALA A 29 20.34 -2.50 21.79
CA ALA A 29 21.12 -3.13 20.73
C ALA A 29 20.57 -4.53 20.37
N ALA A 30 20.15 -5.32 21.37
CA ALA A 30 19.51 -6.61 21.15
C ALA A 30 18.17 -6.47 20.43
N LEU A 31 17.34 -5.49 20.82
CA LEU A 31 16.07 -5.21 20.16
C LEU A 31 16.28 -4.71 18.73
N ALA A 32 17.22 -3.80 18.50
CA ALA A 32 17.55 -3.30 17.16
C ALA A 32 18.11 -4.42 16.27
N GLY A 33 19.01 -5.26 16.79
CA GLY A 33 19.54 -6.42 16.08
C GLY A 33 18.46 -7.43 15.73
N GLY A 34 17.54 -7.70 16.66
CA GLY A 34 16.35 -8.52 16.41
C GLY A 34 15.47 -7.93 15.30
N LEU A 35 15.23 -6.62 15.33
CA LEU A 35 14.42 -5.94 14.32
C LEU A 35 15.06 -6.00 12.93
N VAL A 36 16.37 -5.76 12.83
CA VAL A 36 17.13 -5.85 11.58
C VAL A 36 17.15 -7.29 11.05
N ALA A 37 17.32 -8.28 11.93
CA ALA A 37 17.24 -9.68 11.54
C ALA A 37 15.85 -10.04 11.01
N THR A 38 14.77 -9.55 11.64
CA THR A 38 13.41 -9.74 11.12
C THR A 38 13.22 -9.06 9.77
N TRP A 39 13.78 -7.86 9.55
CA TRP A 39 13.65 -7.14 8.29
C TRP A 39 14.35 -7.85 7.12
N ILE A 40 15.54 -8.41 7.37
CA ILE A 40 16.30 -9.18 6.37
C ILE A 40 15.58 -10.51 6.04
N GLN A 41 14.94 -11.13 7.04
CA GLN A 41 14.34 -12.46 6.90
C GLN A 41 12.87 -12.45 6.53
N THR A 42 12.15 -11.33 6.66
CA THR A 42 10.77 -11.24 6.16
C THR A 42 10.80 -11.17 4.64
N PRO A 43 10.42 -12.25 3.92
CA PRO A 43 10.09 -12.09 2.51
C PRO A 43 9.00 -11.02 2.39
N PRO A 44 8.99 -10.22 1.31
CA PRO A 44 7.86 -9.34 1.05
C PRO A 44 6.59 -10.17 1.16
N PRO A 45 5.52 -9.68 1.83
CA PRO A 45 4.30 -10.44 1.98
C PRO A 45 3.90 -10.91 0.60
N LEU A 46 3.89 -12.24 0.40
CA LEU A 46 3.45 -12.82 -0.84
C LEU A 46 2.04 -12.29 -1.07
N ALA A 47 1.87 -11.46 -2.09
CA ALA A 47 0.56 -11.02 -2.50
C ALA A 47 -0.20 -12.28 -2.89
N HIS A 48 -1.03 -12.77 -1.97
CA HIS A 48 -1.94 -13.85 -2.27
C HIS A 48 -2.97 -13.22 -3.20
N ALA A 49 -2.76 -13.40 -4.51
CA ALA A 49 -3.78 -13.13 -5.49
C ALA A 49 -4.95 -14.04 -5.15
N GLN A 50 -5.93 -13.50 -4.42
CA GLN A 50 -7.21 -14.15 -4.28
C GLN A 50 -7.76 -14.24 -5.71
N THR A 51 -7.96 -15.46 -6.21
CA THR A 51 -8.68 -15.67 -7.47
C THR A 51 -10.12 -15.23 -7.22
N LEU A 52 -10.36 -13.93 -7.36
CA LEU A 52 -11.69 -13.36 -7.33
C LEU A 52 -12.33 -13.74 -8.65
N ALA A 53 -13.11 -14.82 -8.62
CA ALA A 53 -14.02 -15.10 -9.72
C ALA A 53 -14.97 -13.90 -9.83
N PRO A 54 -15.04 -13.24 -11.00
CA PRO A 54 -16.03 -12.19 -11.23
C PRO A 54 -17.41 -12.75 -10.89
N LYS A 55 -18.12 -12.10 -9.97
CA LYS A 55 -19.51 -12.44 -9.76
C LYS A 55 -20.31 -11.75 -10.85
N VAL A 56 -20.63 -12.49 -11.90
CA VAL A 56 -21.56 -12.04 -12.94
C VAL A 56 -22.97 -12.32 -12.43
N THR A 57 -23.76 -11.27 -12.23
CA THR A 57 -25.17 -11.41 -11.84
C THR A 57 -25.98 -10.50 -12.77
N GLY A 58 -26.57 -11.10 -13.80
CA GLY A 58 -27.28 -10.36 -14.83
C GLY A 58 -26.35 -9.48 -15.68
N PRO A 59 -26.79 -8.28 -16.11
CA PRO A 59 -26.02 -7.44 -17.03
C PRO A 59 -24.81 -6.76 -16.36
N ILE A 60 -24.75 -6.78 -15.03
CA ILE A 60 -23.68 -6.13 -14.26
C ILE A 60 -22.64 -7.18 -13.85
N THR A 61 -21.38 -6.90 -14.18
CA THR A 61 -20.21 -7.63 -13.70
C THR A 61 -19.51 -6.81 -12.64
N ALA A 62 -19.29 -7.43 -11.47
CA ALA A 62 -18.59 -6.83 -10.36
C ALA A 62 -17.27 -7.56 -10.10
N VAL A 63 -16.16 -6.81 -10.10
CA VAL A 63 -14.81 -7.34 -9.87
C VAL A 63 -14.14 -6.50 -8.80
N ALA A 64 -13.72 -7.13 -7.70
CA ALA A 64 -12.89 -6.47 -6.71
C ALA A 64 -11.41 -6.65 -7.06
N GLY A 65 -10.58 -5.63 -6.81
CA GLY A 65 -9.17 -5.71 -7.16
C GLY A 65 -8.35 -4.49 -6.73
N PRO A 66 -7.02 -4.57 -6.86
CA PRO A 66 -6.14 -3.43 -6.61
C PRO A 66 -6.38 -2.32 -7.66
N LEU A 67 -6.39 -1.07 -7.20
CA LEU A 67 -6.37 0.14 -8.05
C LEU A 67 -4.95 0.70 -8.19
N SER A 68 -4.13 0.54 -7.15
CA SER A 68 -2.70 0.87 -7.14
C SER A 68 -1.98 -0.03 -6.15
N ALA A 69 -0.67 0.21 -5.93
CA ALA A 69 0.14 -0.55 -4.99
C ALA A 69 -0.44 -0.62 -3.56
N ASN A 70 -1.20 0.38 -3.12
CA ASN A 70 -1.73 0.44 -1.75
C ASN A 70 -3.23 0.77 -1.65
N THR A 71 -3.95 0.73 -2.78
CA THR A 71 -5.38 1.05 -2.82
C THR A 71 -6.15 -0.10 -3.44
N TYR A 72 -7.27 -0.45 -2.85
CA TYR A 72 -8.15 -1.52 -3.31
C TYR A 72 -9.51 -0.94 -3.70
N GLY A 73 -10.27 -1.65 -4.51
CA GLY A 73 -11.54 -1.14 -4.97
C GLY A 73 -12.40 -2.14 -5.72
N LEU A 74 -13.47 -1.62 -6.29
CA LEU A 74 -14.51 -2.35 -6.99
C LEU A 74 -14.74 -1.76 -8.36
N TYR A 75 -14.58 -2.60 -9.38
CA TYR A 75 -14.91 -2.33 -10.77
C TYR A 75 -16.32 -2.86 -11.03
N LEU A 76 -17.21 -1.97 -11.49
CA LEU A 76 -18.54 -2.32 -11.95
C LEU A 76 -18.61 -2.09 -13.46
N ILE A 77 -19.05 -3.11 -14.19
CA ILE A 77 -19.21 -3.06 -15.63
C ILE A 77 -20.65 -3.43 -15.96
N ASP A 78 -21.37 -2.49 -16.54
CA ASP A 78 -22.67 -2.76 -17.16
C ASP A 78 -22.43 -3.17 -18.61
N ASN A 79 -22.69 -4.45 -18.89
CA ASN A 79 -22.45 -5.05 -20.19
C ASN A 79 -23.48 -4.61 -21.25
N ASP A 80 -24.68 -4.23 -20.83
CA ASP A 80 -25.77 -3.82 -21.73
C ASP A 80 -25.59 -2.36 -22.13
N LEU A 81 -25.36 -1.48 -21.15
CA LEU A 81 -25.13 -0.05 -21.39
C LEU A 81 -23.71 0.25 -21.87
N ARG A 82 -22.81 -0.74 -21.84
CA ARG A 82 -21.38 -0.59 -22.11
C ARG A 82 -20.82 0.58 -21.30
N SER A 83 -21.04 0.56 -19.99
CA SER A 83 -20.52 1.59 -19.08
C SER A 83 -19.75 0.94 -17.95
N MET A 84 -18.72 1.63 -17.46
CA MET A 84 -17.92 1.15 -16.34
C MET A 84 -17.79 2.22 -15.27
N ALA A 85 -17.76 1.79 -14.00
CA ALA A 85 -17.49 2.62 -12.85
C ALA A 85 -16.45 1.95 -11.95
N VAL A 86 -15.59 2.76 -11.33
CA VAL A 86 -14.54 2.31 -10.43
C VAL A 86 -14.70 3.02 -9.10
N TYR A 87 -14.81 2.23 -8.04
CA TYR A 87 -14.89 2.71 -6.67
C TYR A 87 -13.61 2.33 -5.92
N GLU A 88 -13.04 3.28 -5.18
CA GLU A 88 -11.96 3.00 -4.24
C GLU A 88 -12.55 2.72 -2.86
N TYR A 89 -12.04 1.68 -2.20
CA TYR A 89 -12.35 1.38 -0.82
C TYR A 89 -11.44 2.18 0.11
N ILE A 90 -12.05 3.05 0.91
CA ILE A 90 -11.37 3.84 1.93
C ILE A 90 -11.66 3.20 3.29
N PRO A 91 -10.68 2.50 3.90
CA PRO A 91 -10.84 1.98 5.25
C PRO A 91 -10.84 3.15 6.25
N SER A 92 -11.81 3.16 7.17
CA SER A 92 -11.86 4.12 8.28
C SER A 92 -12.27 3.41 9.56
N ALA A 93 -11.46 3.57 10.61
CA ALA A 93 -11.70 2.94 11.91
C ALA A 93 -12.81 3.62 12.73
N ARG A 94 -13.14 4.88 12.42
CA ARG A 94 -14.12 5.68 13.18
C ARG A 94 -15.48 5.79 12.52
N GLU A 95 -15.50 5.97 11.20
CA GLU A 95 -16.72 6.30 10.45
C GLU A 95 -17.27 5.12 9.64
N GLY A 96 -16.62 3.95 9.76
CA GLY A 96 -16.88 2.80 8.91
C GLY A 96 -16.20 2.95 7.55
N SER A 97 -15.87 1.82 6.94
CA SER A 97 -15.27 1.82 5.61
C SER A 97 -16.27 2.29 4.57
N ARG A 98 -15.81 3.06 3.59
CA ARG A 98 -16.66 3.61 2.53
C ARG A 98 -16.09 3.36 1.15
N LEU A 99 -16.98 3.28 0.16
CA LEU A 99 -16.61 3.25 -1.26
C LEU A 99 -16.76 4.66 -1.84
N VAL A 100 -15.71 5.15 -2.49
CA VAL A 100 -15.69 6.46 -3.15
C VAL A 100 -15.57 6.26 -4.65
N LEU A 101 -16.49 6.83 -5.43
CA LEU A 101 -16.42 6.80 -6.88
C LEU A 101 -15.16 7.56 -7.33
N ARG A 102 -14.28 6.89 -8.08
CA ARG A 102 -13.06 7.47 -8.63
C ARG A 102 -13.17 7.80 -10.10
N ALA A 103 -13.80 6.91 -10.85
CA ALA A 103 -13.97 7.08 -12.28
C ALA A 103 -15.28 6.45 -12.73
N ALA A 104 -15.90 7.05 -13.74
CA ALA A 104 -16.96 6.44 -14.52
C ALA A 104 -16.74 6.81 -15.98
N ARG A 105 -16.85 5.84 -16.89
CA ARG A 105 -16.76 6.09 -18.33
C ARG A 105 -17.75 5.23 -19.10
N ASN A 106 -18.16 5.75 -20.25
CA ASN A 106 -18.90 4.98 -21.23
C ASN A 106 -17.91 4.30 -22.17
N VAL A 107 -17.92 2.96 -22.22
CA VAL A 107 -17.08 2.14 -23.10
C VAL A 107 -17.79 1.76 -24.40
N ARG A 108 -19.02 2.23 -24.64
CA ARG A 108 -19.78 1.94 -25.86
C ARG A 108 -19.05 2.30 -27.14
N TYR A 109 -18.25 3.36 -27.10
CA TYR A 109 -17.49 3.89 -28.23
C TYR A 109 -15.99 3.57 -28.14
N ASP A 110 -15.59 2.74 -27.18
CA ASP A 110 -14.23 2.25 -27.03
C ASP A 110 -14.02 1.09 -28.03
N LEU A 111 -14.04 1.43 -29.32
CA LEU A 111 -14.20 0.48 -30.43
C LEU A 111 -12.94 -0.31 -30.78
N GLN A 112 -11.91 -0.34 -29.92
CA GLN A 112 -10.63 -1.00 -30.19
C GLN A 112 -10.13 -0.72 -31.62
N LEU A 113 -10.25 0.54 -32.07
CA LEU A 113 -9.70 0.95 -33.36
C LEU A 113 -8.20 0.66 -33.32
N ASP A 114 -7.68 -0.01 -34.36
CA ASP A 114 -6.30 -0.54 -34.38
C ASP A 114 -5.23 0.51 -34.02
N ALA A 115 -5.51 1.79 -34.26
CA ALA A 115 -4.60 2.93 -34.02
C ALA A 115 -5.03 3.88 -32.88
N TYR A 116 -5.99 3.51 -32.02
CA TYR A 116 -6.48 4.41 -30.97
C TYR A 116 -5.68 4.26 -29.67
N ASN A 117 -5.04 5.35 -29.23
CA ASN A 117 -4.16 5.46 -28.06
C ASN A 117 -2.81 4.72 -28.14
N THR A 118 -2.27 4.51 -29.34
CA THR A 118 -0.91 3.98 -29.53
C THR A 118 -0.01 5.07 -30.11
N GLU A 119 1.05 5.43 -29.39
CA GLU A 119 2.18 6.20 -29.92
C GLU A 119 3.46 5.41 -29.60
N PRO A 120 4.21 4.95 -30.61
CA PRO A 120 4.03 5.13 -32.05
C PRO A 120 2.86 4.31 -32.66
N ASP A 121 2.45 4.65 -33.89
CA ASP A 121 1.38 3.95 -34.61
C ASP A 121 1.74 2.46 -34.81
N PRO A 122 0.77 1.53 -34.84
CA PRO A 122 1.08 0.11 -35.05
C PRO A 122 1.88 -0.18 -36.33
N ALA A 123 1.70 0.60 -37.40
CA ALA A 123 2.51 0.47 -38.61
C ALA A 123 3.97 0.88 -38.34
N GLU A 124 4.19 1.93 -37.57
CA GLU A 124 5.52 2.37 -37.14
C GLU A 124 6.18 1.33 -36.23
N ILE A 125 5.43 0.72 -35.32
CA ILE A 125 5.92 -0.40 -34.49
C ILE A 125 6.36 -1.57 -35.38
N ALA A 126 5.56 -1.93 -36.39
CA ALA A 126 5.90 -3.00 -37.33
C ALA A 126 7.18 -2.68 -38.12
N ASP A 127 7.36 -1.43 -38.54
CA ASP A 127 8.57 -0.97 -39.23
C ASP A 127 9.79 -0.96 -38.30
N LEU A 128 9.64 -0.52 -37.04
CA LEU A 128 10.69 -0.57 -36.02
C LEU A 128 11.12 -2.01 -35.75
N ILE A 129 10.18 -2.96 -35.62
CA ILE A 129 10.48 -4.38 -35.43
C ILE A 129 11.20 -4.96 -36.66
N ARG A 130 10.79 -4.58 -37.87
CA ARG A 130 11.43 -5.02 -39.12
C ARG A 130 12.86 -4.49 -39.22
N GLN A 131 13.11 -3.26 -38.80
CA GLN A 131 14.43 -2.63 -38.75
C GLN A 131 15.30 -3.20 -37.62
N SER A 132 14.70 -3.55 -36.48
CA SER A 132 15.40 -4.10 -35.32
C SER A 132 15.65 -5.61 -35.42
N ARG A 133 15.35 -6.24 -36.57
CA ARG A 133 15.65 -7.66 -36.77
C ARG A 133 17.14 -7.85 -36.50
N PRO A 134 17.53 -8.63 -35.48
CA PRO A 134 18.91 -8.71 -35.07
C PRO A 134 19.73 -9.21 -36.26
N ILE A 135 20.75 -8.43 -36.62
CA ILE A 135 21.87 -8.91 -37.41
C ILE A 135 22.55 -9.95 -36.50
N ASN A 136 22.07 -11.18 -36.52
CA ASN A 136 22.84 -12.27 -35.93
C ASN A 136 23.86 -12.73 -36.98
N PRO A 137 25.11 -12.99 -36.56
CA PRO A 137 26.25 -13.28 -37.44
C PRO A 137 26.10 -14.59 -38.21
#